data_AF-A0L5J4-F1
#
_entry.id   AF-A0L5J4-F1
#
_cell.length_a   1.000
_cell.length_b   1.000
_cell.length_c   1.000
_cell.angle_alpha   90.00
_cell.angle_beta   90.00
_cell.angle_gamma   90.00
#
_symmetry.space_group_name_H-M   'P 1'
#
loop_
_entity.id
_entity.type
_entity.pdbx_description
1 polymer ?
#
loop_
_entity_poly.entity_id
_entity_poly.type
_entity_poly.pdbx_seq_one_letter_code
_entity_poly.pdbx_strand_id
1 'polypeptide(L)'
;MQTFAILATTLTLWFLLYKLILRPWYRRQRVIKNMGLCRPYTIPTLPAEFDRTIAVSSHSKADQIYSINLHALRCNCRRYTQYRGLFPAGDIHRLCRHQRRQLVELNLLDYYDELTRCIIQSGIRDRCYRAITIGNCQTILGYHPRNPFLRLYMHTFQEGDPAKGPFSGPCQKYVFNTAQESWIYGDLPPMEEEVIATITRFREQVQKAHKEHTAI
;
A
#
# COMPACT_ATOMS: atom_id res chain seq x y z
N MET A 1 34.27 39.20 -13.81
CA MET A 1 34.08 38.39 -12.58
C MET A 1 32.67 38.55 -11.99
N GLN A 2 32.11 39.76 -11.87
CA GLN A 2 30.78 39.98 -11.28
C GLN A 2 29.64 39.23 -12.00
N THR A 3 29.65 39.17 -13.33
CA THR A 3 28.64 38.46 -14.14
C THR A 3 28.58 36.96 -13.84
N PHE A 4 29.72 36.30 -13.67
CA PHE A 4 29.81 34.88 -13.32
C PHE A 4 29.24 34.59 -11.92
N ALA A 5 29.50 35.46 -10.95
CA ALA A 5 28.98 35.32 -9.59
C ALA A 5 27.44 35.45 -9.55
N ILE A 6 26.88 36.39 -10.31
CA ILE A 6 25.42 36.56 -10.42
C ILE A 6 24.78 35.33 -11.07
N LEU A 7 25.38 34.78 -12.13
CA LEU A 7 24.87 33.56 -12.78
C LEU A 7 24.92 32.34 -11.84
N ALA A 8 26.03 32.14 -11.13
CA ALA A 8 26.19 31.02 -10.21
C ALA A 8 25.18 31.07 -9.05
N THR A 9 24.96 32.27 -8.50
CA THR A 9 23.97 32.48 -7.42
C THR A 9 22.54 32.26 -7.92
N THR A 10 22.18 32.76 -9.11
CA THR A 10 20.84 32.51 -9.68
C THR A 10 20.58 31.03 -9.95
N LEU A 11 21.55 30.29 -10.51
CA LEU A 11 21.43 28.84 -10.72
C LEU A 11 21.29 28.08 -9.39
N THR A 12 22.05 28.48 -8.37
CA THR A 12 21.96 27.88 -7.03
C THR A 12 20.59 28.09 -6.40
N LEU A 13 20.05 29.32 -6.48
CA LEU A 13 18.71 29.64 -5.98
C LEU A 13 17.63 28.85 -6.73
N TRP A 14 17.72 28.75 -8.06
CA TRP A 14 16.81 27.94 -8.87
C TRP A 14 16.84 26.47 -8.49
N PHE A 15 18.04 25.92 -8.28
CA PHE A 15 18.21 24.54 -7.86
C PHE A 15 17.61 24.27 -6.47
N LEU A 16 17.79 25.20 -5.52
CA LEU A 16 17.20 25.13 -4.19
C LEU A 16 15.67 25.24 -4.25
N LEU A 17 15.12 26.19 -5.01
CA LEU A 17 13.67 26.34 -5.24
C LEU A 17 13.07 25.05 -5.81
N TYR A 18 13.71 24.47 -6.82
CA TYR A 18 13.27 23.21 -7.42
C TYR A 18 13.30 22.05 -6.41
N LYS A 19 14.41 21.88 -5.68
CA LYS A 19 14.59 20.75 -4.76
C LYS A 19 13.74 20.84 -3.50
N LEU A 20 13.60 22.03 -2.93
CA LEU A 20 12.97 22.23 -1.63
C LEU A 20 11.46 22.52 -1.75
N ILE A 21 11.00 23.09 -2.87
CA ILE A 21 9.61 23.54 -3.02
C ILE A 21 8.92 22.80 -4.16
N LEU A 22 9.36 22.98 -5.41
CA LEU A 22 8.63 22.50 -6.58
C LEU A 22 8.54 20.96 -6.64
N ARG A 23 9.66 20.26 -6.41
CA ARG A 23 9.71 18.80 -6.46
C ARG A 23 8.88 18.14 -5.35
N PRO A 24 8.97 18.54 -4.06
CA PRO A 24 8.07 18.04 -3.02
C PRO A 24 6.60 18.35 -3.29
N TRP A 25 6.28 19.56 -3.74
CA TRP A 25 4.92 19.96 -4.09
C TRP A 25 4.34 19.08 -5.21
N TYR A 26 5.07 18.92 -6.32
CA TYR A 26 4.64 18.06 -7.43
C TYR A 26 4.44 16.61 -7.00
N ARG A 27 5.33 16.09 -6.15
CA ARG A 27 5.19 14.74 -5.57
C ARG A 27 3.95 14.61 -4.69
N ARG A 28 3.67 15.61 -3.85
CA ARG A 28 2.47 15.66 -3.00
C ARG A 28 1.21 15.69 -3.86
N GLN A 29 1.15 16.56 -4.87
CA GLN A 29 0.02 16.65 -5.79
C GLN A 29 -0.20 15.33 -6.54
N ARG A 30 0.87 14.66 -6.97
CA ARG A 30 0.76 13.33 -7.59
C ARG A 30 0.18 12.28 -6.63
N VAL A 31 0.54 12.30 -5.35
CA VAL A 31 -0.07 11.40 -4.36
C VAL A 31 -1.54 11.70 -4.18
N ILE A 32 -1.91 12.98 -4.01
CA ILE A 32 -3.32 13.41 -3.86
C ILE A 32 -4.15 13.01 -5.08
N LYS A 33 -3.66 13.29 -6.30
CA LYS A 33 -4.33 12.87 -7.54
C LYS A 33 -4.50 11.36 -7.61
N ASN A 34 -3.47 10.60 -7.21
CA ASN A 34 -3.55 9.14 -7.19
C ASN A 34 -4.51 8.61 -6.10
N MET A 35 -4.66 9.32 -4.98
CA MET A 35 -5.63 8.96 -3.95
C MET A 35 -7.07 9.10 -4.46
N GLY A 36 -7.35 10.07 -5.32
CA GLY A 36 -8.66 10.21 -5.96
C GLY A 36 -9.06 9.03 -6.86
N LEU A 37 -8.11 8.22 -7.31
CA LEU A 37 -8.38 7.08 -8.17
C LEU A 37 -8.93 5.87 -7.42
N CYS A 38 -8.77 5.81 -6.10
CA CYS A 38 -9.00 4.60 -5.32
C CYS A 38 -9.72 4.91 -4.01
N ARG A 39 -10.67 4.05 -3.68
CA ARG A 39 -11.37 4.16 -2.39
C ARG A 39 -10.38 3.86 -1.26
N PRO A 40 -10.44 4.61 -0.14
CA PRO A 40 -9.65 4.31 1.03
C PRO A 40 -9.91 2.89 1.52
N TYR A 41 -8.86 2.18 1.94
CA TYR A 41 -8.98 0.88 2.59
C TYR A 41 -8.77 1.08 4.09
N THR A 42 -9.87 1.27 4.80
CA THR A 42 -9.89 1.57 6.23
C THR A 42 -9.69 0.32 7.06
N ILE A 43 -8.74 0.34 7.98
CA ILE A 43 -8.50 -0.72 8.96
C ILE A 43 -9.10 -0.35 10.32
N PRO A 44 -9.48 -1.33 11.14
CA PRO A 44 -9.88 -1.10 12.53
C PRO A 44 -8.85 -0.25 13.29
N THR A 45 -9.35 0.66 14.13
CA THR A 45 -8.48 1.44 15.02
C THR A 45 -8.14 0.58 16.23
N LEU A 46 -6.87 0.59 16.63
CA LEU A 46 -6.44 -0.14 17.84
C LEU A 46 -7.12 0.44 19.10
N PRO A 47 -7.20 -0.31 20.21
CA PRO A 47 -7.71 0.21 21.47
C PRO A 47 -7.00 1.49 21.95
N ALA A 48 -7.69 2.30 22.75
CA ALA A 48 -7.19 3.60 23.22
C ALA A 48 -5.92 3.51 24.08
N GLU A 49 -5.65 2.36 24.72
CA GLU A 49 -4.40 2.09 25.44
C GLU A 49 -3.14 2.17 24.54
N PHE A 50 -3.32 2.03 23.23
CA PHE A 50 -2.25 2.18 22.22
C PHE A 50 -2.18 3.60 21.63
N ASP A 51 -3.00 4.55 22.10
CA ASP A 51 -2.93 5.96 21.72
C ASP A 51 -1.83 6.70 22.47
N ARG A 52 -0.60 6.26 22.23
CA ARG A 52 0.60 6.84 22.81
C ARG A 52 1.71 6.94 21.78
N THR A 53 2.59 7.91 21.98
CA THR A 53 3.78 8.06 21.16
C THR A 53 4.89 7.15 21.68
N ILE A 54 5.41 6.29 20.83
CA ILE A 54 6.49 5.34 21.12
C ILE A 54 7.71 5.73 20.29
N ALA A 55 8.89 5.71 20.91
CA ALA A 55 10.16 5.88 20.24
C ALA A 55 10.63 4.54 19.67
N VAL A 56 10.96 4.50 18.38
CA VAL A 56 11.45 3.29 17.70
C VAL A 56 12.71 3.59 16.91
N SER A 57 13.70 2.71 16.99
CA SER A 57 14.98 2.87 16.29
C SER A 57 14.87 2.46 14.82
N SER A 58 15.60 3.17 13.96
CA SER A 58 15.79 2.76 12.57
C SER A 58 16.66 1.50 12.50
N HIS A 59 16.22 0.50 11.76
CA HIS A 59 17.00 -0.72 11.58
C HIS A 59 18.34 -0.48 10.88
N SER A 60 18.42 0.52 9.98
CA SER A 60 19.65 0.81 9.24
C SER A 60 20.59 1.76 9.97
N LYS A 61 20.12 2.46 11.01
CA LYS A 61 20.86 3.51 11.73
C LYS A 61 20.38 3.55 13.18
N ALA A 62 21.09 2.87 14.09
CA ALA A 62 20.67 2.75 15.48
C ALA A 62 20.39 4.12 16.14
N ASP A 63 21.21 5.14 15.83
CA ASP A 63 21.07 6.50 16.39
C ASP A 63 19.87 7.27 15.85
N GLN A 64 19.22 6.77 14.80
CA GLN A 64 18.05 7.43 14.23
C GLN A 64 16.78 6.91 14.89
N ILE A 65 16.22 7.74 15.77
CA ILE A 65 14.96 7.45 16.48
C ILE A 65 13.78 8.10 15.74
N TYR A 66 12.70 7.34 15.58
CA TYR A 66 11.42 7.81 15.07
C TYR A 66 10.36 7.78 16.17
N SER A 67 9.44 8.73 16.12
CA SER A 67 8.23 8.70 16.93
C SER A 67 7.08 8.09 16.13
N ILE A 68 6.37 7.14 16.71
CA ILE A 68 5.19 6.52 16.11
C ILE A 68 4.02 6.51 17.10
N ASN A 69 2.81 6.55 16.58
CA ASN A 69 1.58 6.25 17.31
C ASN A 69 0.78 5.27 16.45
N LEU A 70 0.51 4.08 17.01
CA LEU A 70 -0.13 2.98 16.29
C LEU A 70 -1.65 3.16 16.22
N HIS A 71 -2.30 3.65 17.27
CA HIS A 71 -3.72 3.96 17.27
C HIS A 71 -4.08 5.02 16.21
N ALA A 72 -3.41 6.17 16.24
CA ALA A 72 -3.66 7.27 15.31
C ALA A 72 -3.04 7.05 13.91
N LEU A 73 -2.33 5.92 13.71
CA LEU A 73 -1.56 5.61 12.52
C LEU A 73 -0.59 6.75 12.11
N ARG A 74 0.12 7.36 13.08
CA ARG A 74 1.09 8.46 12.84
C ARG A 74 2.56 8.03 12.97
N CYS A 75 3.44 8.65 12.19
CA CYS A 75 4.90 8.47 12.30
C CYS A 75 5.64 9.74 11.85
N ASN A 76 6.76 10.10 12.48
CA ASN A 76 7.58 11.23 12.03
C ASN A 76 8.60 10.89 10.93
N CYS A 77 8.65 9.65 10.45
CA CYS A 77 9.62 9.27 9.43
C CYS A 77 9.35 9.99 8.10
N ARG A 78 10.42 10.23 7.33
CA ARG A 78 10.36 10.93 6.04
C ARG A 78 9.30 10.37 5.09
N ARG A 79 9.16 9.03 5.02
CA ARG A 79 8.17 8.41 4.11
C ARG A 79 6.73 8.69 4.56
N TYR A 80 6.51 8.84 5.87
CA TYR A 80 5.22 9.23 6.40
C TYR A 80 4.91 10.69 6.11
N THR A 81 5.78 11.60 6.56
CA THR A 81 5.58 13.04 6.43
C THR A 81 5.45 13.50 4.97
N GLN A 82 6.16 12.85 4.05
CA GLN A 82 6.10 13.20 2.63
C GLN A 82 4.95 12.54 1.86
N TYR A 83 4.48 11.35 2.28
CA TYR A 83 3.57 10.54 1.46
C TYR A 83 2.48 9.84 2.27
N ARG A 84 2.83 9.01 3.26
CA ARG A 84 1.86 8.13 3.92
C ARG A 84 0.85 8.91 4.77
N GLY A 85 1.28 10.00 5.40
CA GLY A 85 0.41 10.87 6.19
C GLY A 85 -0.60 11.68 5.39
N LEU A 86 -0.51 11.67 4.04
CA LEU A 86 -1.48 12.32 3.17
C LEU A 86 -2.76 11.51 3.00
N PHE A 87 -2.71 10.19 3.22
CA PHE A 87 -3.90 9.32 3.13
C PHE A 87 -4.91 9.66 4.23
N PRO A 88 -6.20 9.33 4.09
CA PRO A 88 -7.20 9.59 5.12
C PRO A 88 -6.86 8.87 6.44
N ALA A 89 -7.41 9.36 7.55
CA ALA A 89 -7.28 8.66 8.83
C ALA A 89 -7.88 7.25 8.73
N GLY A 90 -7.27 6.28 9.41
CA GLY A 90 -7.69 4.87 9.34
C GLY A 90 -7.27 4.12 8.06
N ASP A 91 -6.76 4.79 7.02
CA ASP A 91 -6.38 4.10 5.79
C ASP A 91 -5.08 3.28 5.97
N ILE A 92 -5.08 2.03 5.49
CA ILE A 92 -3.94 1.10 5.59
C ILE A 92 -2.66 1.71 5.03
N HIS A 93 -2.74 2.52 3.97
CA HIS A 93 -1.57 3.15 3.37
C HIS A 93 -0.89 4.14 4.30
N ARG A 94 -1.46 4.54 5.44
CA ARG A 94 -0.76 5.30 6.47
C ARG A 94 0.36 4.51 7.14
N LEU A 95 0.24 3.17 7.21
CA LEU A 95 1.22 2.30 7.84
C LEU A 95 2.58 2.32 7.10
N CYS A 96 3.54 3.01 7.71
CA CYS A 96 4.93 2.99 7.26
C CYS A 96 5.66 1.71 7.74
N ARG A 97 6.93 1.54 7.33
CA ARG A 97 7.72 0.37 7.75
C ARG A 97 7.88 0.28 9.28
N HIS A 98 8.06 1.41 9.96
CA HIS A 98 8.27 1.44 11.41
C HIS A 98 7.02 0.98 12.17
N GLN A 99 5.84 1.49 11.79
CA GLN A 99 4.58 1.08 12.40
C GLN A 99 4.30 -0.40 12.20
N ARG A 100 4.47 -0.92 10.98
CA ARG A 100 4.26 -2.35 10.70
C ARG A 100 5.20 -3.25 11.50
N ARG A 101 6.46 -2.86 11.64
CA ARG A 101 7.43 -3.57 12.48
C ARG A 101 6.97 -3.59 13.93
N GLN A 102 6.57 -2.43 14.47
CA GLN A 102 6.08 -2.36 15.85
C GLN A 102 4.81 -3.18 16.07
N LEU A 103 3.90 -3.24 15.09
CA LEU A 103 2.72 -4.10 15.16
C LEU A 103 3.10 -5.58 15.31
N VAL A 104 4.15 -6.03 14.62
CA VAL A 104 4.68 -7.40 14.75
C VAL A 104 5.35 -7.60 16.10
N GLU A 105 6.26 -6.70 16.50
CA GLU A 105 7.02 -6.81 17.75
C GLU A 105 6.13 -6.81 19.00
N LEU A 106 4.98 -6.11 18.95
CA LEU A 106 4.02 -6.06 20.04
C LEU A 106 2.87 -7.07 19.91
N ASN A 107 2.90 -7.98 18.92
CA ASN A 107 1.82 -8.92 18.63
C ASN A 107 0.43 -8.27 18.47
N LEU A 108 0.38 -7.06 17.88
CA LEU A 108 -0.87 -6.31 17.68
C LEU A 108 -1.53 -6.62 16.34
N LEU A 109 -1.00 -7.58 15.58
CA LEU A 109 -1.59 -8.00 14.32
C LEU A 109 -2.92 -8.75 14.49
N ASP A 110 -3.19 -9.27 15.69
CA ASP A 110 -4.42 -10.00 16.00
C ASP A 110 -5.67 -9.12 16.08
N TYR A 111 -5.50 -7.80 16.15
CA TYR A 111 -6.59 -6.83 16.02
C TYR A 111 -7.13 -6.66 14.59
N TYR A 112 -6.48 -7.29 13.62
CA TYR A 112 -6.87 -7.23 12.21
C TYR A 112 -7.33 -8.60 11.73
N ASP A 113 -8.30 -8.59 10.80
CA ASP A 113 -8.70 -9.78 10.07
C ASP A 113 -7.50 -10.37 9.29
N GLU A 114 -7.59 -11.67 8.99
CA GLU A 114 -6.46 -12.42 8.42
C GLU A 114 -5.99 -11.86 7.07
N LEU A 115 -6.92 -11.40 6.22
CA LEU A 115 -6.57 -10.84 4.92
C LEU A 115 -5.82 -9.50 5.10
N THR A 116 -6.32 -8.62 5.97
CA THR A 116 -5.63 -7.37 6.34
C THR A 116 -4.25 -7.65 6.93
N ARG A 117 -4.14 -8.64 7.83
CA ARG A 117 -2.88 -9.06 8.43
C ARG A 117 -1.88 -9.49 7.36
N CYS A 118 -2.32 -10.30 6.39
CA CYS A 118 -1.48 -10.76 5.29
C CYS A 118 -0.95 -9.58 4.44
N ILE A 119 -1.77 -8.54 4.20
CA ILE A 119 -1.34 -7.30 3.53
C ILE A 119 -0.28 -6.57 4.35
N ILE A 120 -0.52 -6.39 5.66
CA ILE A 120 0.40 -5.68 6.55
C ILE A 120 1.75 -6.40 6.59
N GLN A 121 1.76 -7.72 6.75
CA GLN A 121 2.99 -8.54 6.78
C GLN A 121 3.73 -8.51 5.42
N SER A 122 3.02 -8.71 4.31
CA SER A 122 3.58 -8.61 2.96
C SER A 122 4.10 -7.21 2.59
N GLY A 123 3.60 -6.21 3.30
CA GLY A 123 3.93 -4.81 3.13
C GLY A 123 3.08 -4.11 2.08
N ILE A 124 2.74 -2.87 2.39
CA ILE A 124 1.77 -2.09 1.63
C ILE A 124 2.47 -1.47 0.41
N ARG A 125 2.41 -2.19 -0.70
CA ARG A 125 3.05 -1.81 -1.97
C ARG A 125 2.07 -1.20 -2.97
N ASP A 126 0.82 -1.63 -2.90
CA ASP A 126 -0.22 -1.23 -3.83
C ASP A 126 -0.73 0.18 -3.49
N ARG A 127 -1.46 0.77 -4.44
CA ARG A 127 -2.10 2.09 -4.24
C ARG A 127 -3.56 1.97 -3.87
N CYS A 128 -4.12 0.81 -4.17
CA CYS A 128 -5.53 0.55 -4.15
C CYS A 128 -5.70 -0.85 -3.62
N TYR A 129 -6.62 -1.01 -2.68
CA TYR A 129 -7.04 -2.30 -2.16
C TYR A 129 -8.55 -2.38 -2.30
N ARG A 130 -9.05 -3.50 -2.78
CA ARG A 130 -10.49 -3.73 -2.92
C ARG A 130 -10.83 -5.13 -2.46
N ALA A 131 -11.78 -5.25 -1.55
CA ALA A 131 -12.39 -6.53 -1.24
C ALA A 131 -13.26 -6.97 -2.42
N ILE A 132 -13.07 -8.21 -2.84
CA ILE A 132 -13.84 -8.90 -3.88
C ILE A 132 -14.17 -10.31 -3.39
N THR A 133 -15.11 -10.95 -4.04
CA THR A 133 -15.44 -12.36 -3.81
C THR A 133 -15.09 -13.13 -5.07
N ILE A 134 -14.33 -14.21 -4.93
CA ILE A 134 -14.00 -15.15 -6.02
C ILE A 134 -14.50 -16.51 -5.55
N GLY A 135 -15.40 -17.14 -6.33
CA GLY A 135 -16.17 -18.28 -5.84
C GLY A 135 -16.93 -17.90 -4.55
N ASN A 136 -16.72 -18.66 -3.47
CA ASN A 136 -17.24 -18.35 -2.14
C ASN A 136 -16.16 -17.77 -1.19
N CYS A 137 -15.03 -17.32 -1.71
CA CYS A 137 -13.89 -16.86 -0.91
C CYS A 137 -13.78 -15.33 -0.90
N GLN A 138 -13.72 -14.75 0.30
CA GLN A 138 -13.35 -13.35 0.45
C GLN A 138 -11.87 -13.18 0.05
N THR A 139 -11.62 -12.22 -0.83
CA THR A 139 -10.29 -11.94 -1.37
C THR A 139 -10.05 -10.43 -1.32
N ILE A 140 -8.85 -10.01 -0.97
CA ILE A 140 -8.44 -8.61 -1.17
C ILE A 140 -7.54 -8.53 -2.40
N LEU A 141 -7.89 -7.63 -3.30
CA LEU A 141 -7.10 -7.30 -4.47
C LEU A 141 -6.32 -6.00 -4.24
N GLY A 142 -5.01 -6.10 -4.15
CA GLY A 142 -4.06 -4.99 -4.21
C GLY A 142 -3.66 -4.69 -5.65
N TYR A 143 -3.78 -3.43 -6.07
CA TYR A 143 -3.44 -3.03 -7.43
C TYR A 143 -2.92 -1.58 -7.53
N HIS A 144 -2.33 -1.27 -8.68
CA HIS A 144 -1.99 0.08 -9.08
C HIS A 144 -2.48 0.29 -10.53
N PRO A 145 -3.28 1.32 -10.85
CA PRO A 145 -3.90 1.47 -12.18
C PRO A 145 -2.94 1.45 -13.37
N ARG A 146 -1.70 1.91 -13.15
CA ARG A 146 -0.61 1.95 -14.14
C ARG A 146 0.38 0.78 -14.10
N ASN A 147 0.16 -0.22 -13.24
CA ASN A 147 1.09 -1.34 -13.08
C ASN A 147 0.39 -2.64 -13.52
N PRO A 148 1.02 -3.49 -14.34
CA PRO A 148 0.42 -4.76 -14.74
C PRO A 148 0.36 -5.79 -13.60
N PHE A 149 1.03 -5.55 -12.47
CA PHE A 149 1.03 -6.46 -11.34
C PHE A 149 -0.21 -6.26 -10.45
N LEU A 150 -0.97 -7.34 -10.28
CA LEU A 150 -2.03 -7.49 -9.30
C LEU A 150 -1.55 -8.37 -8.15
N ARG A 151 -1.97 -8.05 -6.94
CA ARG A 151 -1.68 -8.84 -5.73
C ARG A 151 -2.99 -9.32 -5.14
N LEU A 152 -3.16 -10.61 -4.99
CA LEU A 152 -4.31 -11.20 -4.32
C LEU A 152 -3.89 -11.66 -2.94
N TYR A 153 -4.74 -11.38 -1.95
CA TYR A 153 -4.62 -11.86 -0.60
C TYR A 153 -5.85 -12.72 -0.33
N MET A 154 -5.65 -14.03 -0.20
CA MET A 154 -6.72 -15.02 -0.02
C MET A 154 -6.22 -16.25 0.73
N HIS A 155 -7.15 -16.99 1.30
CA HIS A 155 -6.88 -18.27 1.98
C HIS A 155 -6.42 -19.34 0.99
N THR A 156 -5.44 -20.15 1.40
CA THR A 156 -5.01 -21.33 0.66
C THR A 156 -6.02 -22.46 0.84
N PHE A 157 -6.04 -23.40 -0.10
CA PHE A 157 -6.76 -24.65 0.07
C PHE A 157 -6.16 -25.48 1.22
N GLN A 158 -7.02 -26.05 2.05
CA GLN A 158 -6.68 -27.06 3.05
C GLN A 158 -7.46 -28.35 2.78
N GLU A 159 -6.90 -29.51 3.13
CA GLU A 159 -7.59 -30.79 3.01
C GLU A 159 -8.95 -30.76 3.73
N GLY A 160 -10.01 -31.16 3.03
CA GLY A 160 -11.39 -31.09 3.50
C GLY A 160 -12.15 -29.82 3.08
N ASP A 161 -11.47 -28.81 2.52
CA ASP A 161 -12.14 -27.63 1.98
C ASP A 161 -12.99 -28.00 0.74
N PRO A 162 -14.14 -27.34 0.54
CA PRO A 162 -14.92 -27.48 -0.68
C PRO A 162 -14.17 -26.93 -1.90
N ALA A 163 -14.35 -27.55 -3.07
CA ALA A 163 -13.66 -27.17 -4.31
C ALA A 163 -13.86 -25.70 -4.75
N LYS A 164 -14.96 -25.06 -4.31
CA LYS A 164 -15.32 -23.67 -4.64
C LYS A 164 -15.26 -22.72 -3.43
N GLY A 165 -14.63 -23.17 -2.35
CA GLY A 165 -14.54 -22.43 -1.09
C GLY A 165 -15.85 -22.39 -0.27
N PRO A 166 -15.82 -21.75 0.91
CA PRO A 166 -14.70 -20.97 1.45
C PRO A 166 -13.50 -21.86 1.81
N PHE A 167 -12.28 -21.34 1.59
CA PHE A 167 -11.05 -22.02 1.98
C PHE A 167 -10.64 -21.64 3.40
N SER A 168 -10.17 -22.61 4.16
CA SER A 168 -9.84 -22.46 5.58
C SER A 168 -8.34 -22.38 5.87
N GLY A 169 -7.50 -22.66 4.88
CA GLY A 169 -6.05 -22.59 5.02
C GLY A 169 -5.51 -21.18 5.26
N PRO A 170 -4.21 -21.03 5.60
CA PRO A 170 -3.61 -19.72 5.89
C PRO A 170 -3.74 -18.74 4.72
N CYS A 171 -3.93 -17.45 5.04
CA CYS A 171 -3.94 -16.41 4.02
C CYS A 171 -2.54 -16.22 3.40
N GLN A 172 -2.47 -16.28 2.06
CA GLN A 172 -1.26 -16.04 1.29
C GLN A 172 -1.41 -14.88 0.30
N LYS A 173 -0.26 -14.39 -0.17
CA LYS A 173 -0.17 -13.37 -1.22
C LYS A 173 0.22 -14.01 -2.54
N TYR A 174 -0.66 -13.92 -3.53
CA TYR A 174 -0.42 -14.30 -4.92
C TYR A 174 -0.16 -13.06 -5.77
N VAL A 175 0.77 -13.15 -6.72
CA VAL A 175 1.11 -12.02 -7.59
C VAL A 175 0.93 -12.42 -9.04
N PHE A 176 -0.02 -11.77 -9.72
CA PHE A 176 -0.34 -12.02 -11.12
C PHE A 176 0.18 -10.87 -11.99
N ASN A 177 0.91 -11.20 -13.04
CA ASN A 177 1.30 -10.26 -14.08
C ASN A 177 0.27 -10.28 -15.21
N THR A 178 -0.62 -9.29 -15.21
CA THR A 178 -1.67 -9.18 -16.22
C THR A 178 -1.16 -8.88 -17.63
N ALA A 179 0.09 -8.46 -17.82
CA ALA A 179 0.66 -8.27 -19.15
C ALA A 179 1.20 -9.56 -19.77
N GLN A 180 1.59 -10.53 -18.95
CA GLN A 180 2.12 -11.83 -19.37
C GLN A 180 1.13 -12.97 -19.11
N GLU A 181 -0.01 -12.65 -18.49
CA GLU A 181 -1.03 -13.61 -18.05
C GLU A 181 -0.45 -14.75 -17.20
N SER A 182 0.49 -14.40 -16.31
CA SER A 182 1.25 -15.39 -15.55
C SER A 182 1.42 -15.04 -14.07
N TRP A 183 1.50 -16.07 -13.24
CA TRP A 183 1.89 -15.97 -11.84
C TRP A 183 3.40 -15.78 -11.72
N ILE A 184 3.83 -14.84 -10.90
CA ILE A 184 5.26 -14.50 -10.84
C ILE A 184 6.04 -15.45 -9.92
N TYR A 185 5.44 -15.89 -8.81
CA TYR A 185 6.12 -16.69 -7.79
C TYR A 185 5.15 -17.57 -7.01
N GLY A 186 5.66 -18.70 -6.53
CA GLY A 186 5.00 -19.57 -5.54
C GLY A 186 3.93 -20.47 -6.16
N ASP A 187 3.11 -21.05 -5.28
CA ASP A 187 1.98 -21.88 -5.67
C ASP A 187 0.88 -21.02 -6.31
N LEU A 188 0.07 -21.67 -7.14
CA LEU A 188 -1.09 -21.07 -7.78
C LEU A 188 -2.17 -20.82 -6.71
N PRO A 189 -2.98 -19.74 -6.84
CA PRO A 189 -4.12 -19.59 -5.96
C PRO A 189 -5.13 -20.71 -6.21
N PRO A 190 -5.90 -21.09 -5.18
CA PRO A 190 -7.01 -21.99 -5.40
C PRO A 190 -8.04 -21.36 -6.34
N MET A 191 -8.70 -22.18 -7.16
CA MET A 191 -9.62 -21.74 -8.22
C MET A 191 -8.95 -20.81 -9.25
N GLU A 192 -7.73 -21.14 -9.67
CA GLU A 192 -6.92 -20.32 -10.59
C GLU A 192 -7.72 -19.79 -11.79
N GLU A 193 -8.47 -20.65 -12.49
CA GLU A 193 -9.25 -20.24 -13.66
C GLU A 193 -10.29 -19.15 -13.33
N GLU A 194 -11.03 -19.31 -12.23
CA GLU A 194 -12.00 -18.31 -11.77
C GLU A 194 -11.31 -17.03 -11.31
N VAL A 195 -10.14 -17.15 -10.68
CA VAL A 195 -9.31 -16.01 -10.29
C VAL A 195 -8.89 -15.21 -11.52
N ILE A 196 -8.32 -15.86 -12.53
CA ILE A 196 -7.88 -15.23 -13.79
C ILE A 196 -9.07 -14.54 -14.48
N ALA A 197 -10.19 -15.24 -14.62
CA ALA A 197 -11.40 -14.67 -15.22
C ALA A 197 -11.88 -13.41 -14.47
N THR A 198 -11.86 -13.45 -13.14
CA THR A 198 -12.31 -12.33 -12.29
C THR A 198 -11.38 -11.13 -12.37
N ILE A 199 -10.06 -11.35 -12.27
CA ILE A 199 -9.08 -10.25 -12.29
C ILE A 199 -8.97 -9.60 -13.67
N THR A 200 -9.17 -10.35 -14.75
CA THR A 200 -9.20 -9.80 -16.12
C THR A 200 -10.37 -8.83 -16.28
N ARG A 201 -11.60 -9.24 -15.91
CA ARG A 201 -12.76 -8.34 -15.93
C ARG A 201 -12.57 -7.13 -15.03
N PHE A 202 -12.01 -7.32 -13.83
CA PHE A 202 -11.70 -6.22 -12.92
C PHE A 202 -10.73 -5.21 -13.55
N ARG A 203 -9.67 -5.69 -14.21
CA ARG A 203 -8.67 -4.86 -14.86
C ARG A 203 -9.29 -4.00 -15.96
N GLU A 204 -10.14 -4.57 -16.80
CA GLU A 204 -10.84 -3.84 -17.86
C GLU A 204 -11.69 -2.70 -17.28
N GLN A 205 -12.42 -2.96 -16.20
CA GLN A 205 -13.21 -1.95 -15.50
C GLN A 205 -12.32 -0.81 -14.96
N VAL A 206 -11.20 -1.15 -14.31
CA VAL A 206 -10.25 -0.15 -13.78
C VAL A 206 -9.61 0.66 -14.91
N GLN A 207 -9.23 0.03 -16.02
CA GLN A 207 -8.64 0.73 -17.16
C GLN A 207 -9.64 1.67 -17.82
N LYS A 208 -10.89 1.24 -17.99
CA LYS A 208 -11.97 2.09 -18.52
C LYS A 208 -12.19 3.32 -17.63
N ALA A 209 -12.39 3.10 -16.33
CA ALA A 209 -12.57 4.19 -15.35
C ALA A 209 -11.36 5.14 -15.30
N HIS A 210 -10.14 4.59 -15.44
CA HIS A 210 -8.93 5.42 -15.49
C HIS A 210 -8.89 6.31 -16.72
N LYS A 211 -9.21 5.77 -17.91
CA LYS A 211 -9.24 6.53 -19.16
C LYS A 211 -10.24 7.68 -19.09
N GLU A 212 -11.44 7.42 -18.58
CA GLU A 212 -12.51 8.41 -18.39
C GLU A 212 -12.06 9.55 -17.46
N HIS A 213 -11.38 9.23 -16.35
CA HIS A 213 -10.86 10.25 -15.43
C HIS A 213 -9.68 11.06 -16.01
N THR A 214 -8.92 10.51 -16.97
CA THR A 214 -7.76 11.20 -17.56
C THR A 214 -8.07 11.99 -18.83
N ALA A 215 -9.24 11.79 -19.43
CA ALA A 215 -9.66 12.50 -20.65
C ALA A 215 -10.16 13.94 -20.40
N ILE A 216 -10.19 14.36 -19.13
CA ILE A 216 -10.56 15.69 -18.64
C ILE A 216 -9.29 16.42 -18.22
#